data_AF-A0A382VNB8-F1
#
_entry.id   AF-A0A382VNB8-F1
#
_cell.length_a   1.000
_cell.length_b   1.000
_cell.length_c   1.000
_cell.angle_alpha   90.00
_cell.angle_beta   90.00
_cell.angle_gamma   90.00
#
_symmetry.space_group_name_H-M   'P 1'
#
loop_
_entity.id
_entity.type
_entity.pdbx_description
1 polymer ?
#
loop_
_entity_poly.entity_id
_entity_poly.type
_entity_poly.pdbx_seq_one_letter_code
_entity_poly.pdbx_strand_id
1 'polypeptide(L)'
;VDNMLRNIIIISIIVYFLPLNLVANNNQKEFCNINKKYSDLSKKTSKDLKLQLYKRKRKKELSKFDYEFLNWAGKIEEIDSVGDEYAYVSISVCKNVTIKTWNNEFSDMMDKSLIHIDTELYEILLDLEKGNSVITSGSFTESDSDYFQETSITNKGSLSEPEYLVKFSNIQGG
;
A
#
# COMPACT_ATOMS: atom_id res chain seq x y z
N VAL A 1 45.37 -51.42 19.72
CA VAL A 1 44.09 -51.26 19.00
C VAL A 1 43.72 -49.80 19.10
N ASP A 2 43.89 -49.10 17.99
CA ASP A 2 43.60 -47.70 17.78
C ASP A 2 42.17 -47.31 18.15
N ASN A 3 41.97 -46.08 18.65
CA ASN A 3 41.10 -45.13 17.97
C ASN A 3 41.35 -43.69 18.46
N MET A 4 42.16 -42.98 17.68
CA MET A 4 42.03 -41.53 17.48
C MET A 4 40.72 -41.21 16.73
N LEU A 5 40.37 -39.91 16.72
CA LEU A 5 39.41 -39.19 15.85
C LEU A 5 37.96 -39.11 16.39
N ARG A 6 37.19 -38.01 16.30
CA ARG A 6 37.34 -36.66 15.73
C ARG A 6 35.95 -35.99 15.73
N ASN A 7 35.88 -34.71 16.11
CA ASN A 7 34.85 -33.69 15.75
C ASN A 7 33.38 -33.98 16.14
N ILE A 8 32.51 -33.01 16.46
CA ILE A 8 32.06 -31.88 15.62
C ILE A 8 31.49 -30.79 16.55
N ILE A 9 31.98 -29.56 16.45
CA ILE A 9 31.30 -28.39 16.99
C ILE A 9 30.24 -27.99 15.96
N ILE A 10 28.96 -28.20 16.29
CA ILE A 10 27.84 -27.71 15.50
C ILE A 10 27.69 -26.23 15.82
N ILE A 11 28.10 -25.36 14.89
CA ILE A 11 27.74 -23.94 14.92
C ILE A 11 26.27 -23.87 14.49
N SER A 12 25.36 -23.79 15.45
CA SER A 12 23.96 -23.48 15.19
C SER A 12 23.86 -22.03 14.72
N ILE A 13 23.68 -21.83 13.42
CA ILE A 13 23.27 -20.54 12.85
C ILE A 13 21.82 -20.32 13.28
N ILE A 14 21.61 -19.49 14.30
CA ILE A 14 20.29 -18.99 14.67
C ILE A 14 19.90 -17.94 13.64
N VAL A 15 19.10 -18.35 12.65
CA VAL A 15 18.40 -17.42 11.76
C VAL A 15 17.24 -16.83 12.57
N TYR A 16 17.36 -15.57 12.98
CA TYR A 16 16.27 -14.84 13.61
C TYR A 16 15.16 -14.62 12.59
N PHE A 17 14.16 -15.50 12.55
CA PHE A 17 12.89 -15.25 11.90
C PHE A 17 12.18 -14.14 12.69
N LEU A 18 12.30 -12.89 12.22
CA LEU A 18 11.36 -11.85 12.63
C LEU A 18 9.97 -12.32 12.22
N PRO A 19 8.96 -12.35 13.11
CA PRO A 19 7.62 -12.73 12.71
C PRO A 19 7.14 -11.72 11.66
N LEU A 20 6.75 -12.20 10.48
CA LEU A 20 6.33 -11.39 9.32
C LEU A 20 5.34 -10.29 9.70
N ASN A 21 4.45 -10.57 10.67
CA ASN A 21 3.45 -9.66 11.19
C ASN A 21 4.04 -8.39 11.84
N LEU A 22 5.23 -8.47 12.44
CA LEU A 22 5.90 -7.33 13.06
C LEU A 22 6.50 -6.39 12.00
N VAL A 23 7.04 -6.96 10.91
CA VAL A 23 7.65 -6.20 9.81
C VAL A 23 6.57 -5.50 8.99
N ALA A 24 5.46 -6.19 8.68
CA ALA A 24 4.29 -5.64 8.00
C ALA A 24 3.73 -4.39 8.72
N ASN A 25 3.52 -4.50 10.04
CA ASN A 25 3.00 -3.41 10.86
C ASN A 25 3.97 -2.21 10.91
N ASN A 26 5.28 -2.47 10.97
CA ASN A 26 6.28 -1.41 10.99
C ASN A 26 6.36 -0.64 9.66
N ASN A 27 6.28 -1.33 8.52
CA ASN A 27 6.31 -0.70 7.20
C ASN A 27 5.08 0.21 7.00
N GLN A 28 3.86 -0.29 7.26
CA GLN A 28 2.64 0.53 7.18
C GLN A 28 2.73 1.77 8.08
N LYS A 29 3.19 1.61 9.32
CA LYS A 29 3.32 2.72 10.26
C LYS A 29 4.28 3.79 9.76
N GLU A 30 5.42 3.41 9.18
CA GLU A 30 6.36 4.36 8.60
C GLU A 30 5.77 5.09 7.39
N PHE A 31 5.10 4.37 6.50
CA PHE A 31 4.36 4.96 5.37
C PHE A 31 3.32 5.99 5.84
N CYS A 32 2.52 5.64 6.84
CA CYS A 32 1.54 6.55 7.44
C CYS A 32 2.20 7.79 8.07
N ASN A 33 3.34 7.63 8.73
CA ASN A 33 4.07 8.74 9.35
C ASN A 33 4.63 9.71 8.31
N ILE A 34 5.17 9.21 7.20
CA ILE A 34 5.66 10.03 6.09
C ILE A 34 4.50 10.84 5.51
N ASN A 35 3.39 10.20 5.17
CA ASN A 35 2.21 10.91 4.65
C ASN A 35 1.66 11.95 5.63
N LYS A 36 1.53 11.58 6.91
CA LYS A 36 1.09 12.51 7.96
C LYS A 36 2.01 13.73 8.09
N LYS A 37 3.33 13.53 8.09
CA LYS A 37 4.32 14.61 8.16
C LYS A 37 4.12 15.64 7.05
N TYR A 38 3.94 15.18 5.81
CA TYR A 38 3.78 16.08 4.66
C TYR A 38 2.38 16.69 4.56
N SER A 39 1.34 15.99 5.03
CA SER A 39 -0.01 16.54 5.25
C SER A 39 0.01 17.68 6.28
N ASP A 40 0.71 17.51 7.40
CA ASP A 40 0.78 18.54 8.44
C ASP A 40 1.61 19.76 8.02
N LEU A 41 2.62 19.58 7.15
CA LEU A 41 3.35 20.68 6.54
C LEU A 41 2.50 21.43 5.50
N SER A 42 1.72 20.71 4.68
CA SER A 42 0.87 21.33 3.65
C SER A 42 -0.24 22.19 4.25
N LYS A 43 -0.82 21.79 5.39
CA LYS A 43 -1.83 22.60 6.12
C LYS A 43 -1.35 23.99 6.54
N LYS A 44 -0.03 24.19 6.67
CA LYS A 44 0.57 25.46 7.12
C LYS A 44 0.82 26.46 5.98
N THR A 45 0.47 26.12 4.74
CA THR A 45 0.75 26.98 3.59
C THR A 45 -0.21 26.73 2.43
N SER A 46 -0.63 27.79 1.75
CA SER A 46 -1.32 27.71 0.45
C SER A 46 -0.38 27.94 -0.74
N LYS A 47 0.87 28.32 -0.50
CA LYS A 47 1.85 28.61 -1.56
C LYS A 47 2.23 27.34 -2.33
N ASP A 48 1.84 27.27 -3.60
CA ASP A 48 2.04 26.10 -4.46
C ASP A 48 3.50 25.64 -4.55
N LEU A 49 4.46 26.57 -4.68
CA LEU A 49 5.90 26.24 -4.67
C LEU A 49 6.35 25.46 -3.42
N LYS A 50 5.74 25.73 -2.25
CA LYS A 50 6.03 24.94 -1.04
C LYS A 50 5.38 23.56 -1.11
N LEU A 51 4.16 23.46 -1.65
CA LEU A 51 3.47 22.18 -1.83
C LEU A 51 4.26 21.27 -2.78
N GLN A 52 4.72 21.79 -3.91
CA GLN A 52 5.58 21.05 -4.85
C GLN A 52 6.87 20.56 -4.18
N LEU A 53 7.52 21.41 -3.37
CA LEU A 53 8.70 21.00 -2.60
C LEU A 53 8.37 19.86 -1.62
N TYR A 54 7.22 19.91 -0.95
CA TYR A 54 6.79 18.86 -0.03
C TYR A 54 6.47 17.55 -0.75
N LYS A 55 5.83 17.59 -1.92
CA LYS A 55 5.63 16.40 -2.77
C LYS A 55 6.97 15.74 -3.12
N ARG A 56 7.95 16.51 -3.59
CA ARG A 56 9.30 16.01 -3.93
C ARG A 56 10.03 15.40 -2.73
N LYS A 57 9.90 16.00 -1.55
CA LYS A 57 10.51 15.46 -0.34
C LYS A 57 9.81 14.19 0.14
N ARG A 58 8.48 14.12 0.05
CA ARG A 58 7.71 12.90 0.30
C ARG A 58 8.15 11.78 -0.63
N LYS A 59 8.21 12.04 -1.94
CA LYS A 59 8.73 11.08 -2.94
C LYS A 59 10.07 10.49 -2.50
N LYS A 60 11.03 11.33 -2.12
CA LYS A 60 12.36 10.88 -1.69
C LYS A 60 12.35 10.01 -0.42
N GLU A 61 11.39 10.20 0.47
CA GLU A 61 11.24 9.35 1.66
C GLU A 61 10.53 8.05 1.32
N LEU A 62 9.48 8.10 0.49
CA LEU A 62 8.78 6.92 0.00
C LEU A 62 9.66 6.06 -0.93
N SER A 63 10.63 6.63 -1.63
CA SER A 63 11.55 5.90 -2.52
C SER A 63 12.50 4.93 -1.83
N LYS A 64 12.34 4.74 -0.51
CA LYS A 64 13.07 3.76 0.30
C LYS A 64 12.24 2.51 0.59
N PHE A 65 10.96 2.53 0.23
CA PHE A 65 10.04 1.42 0.38
C PHE A 65 10.11 0.55 -0.87
N ASP A 66 9.88 -0.75 -0.69
CA ASP A 66 9.56 -1.61 -1.81
C ASP A 66 8.18 -1.26 -2.37
N TYR A 67 7.93 -1.62 -3.62
CA TYR A 67 6.61 -1.47 -4.23
C TYR A 67 5.58 -2.44 -3.64
N GLU A 68 6.01 -3.54 -3.06
CA GLU A 68 5.12 -4.51 -2.41
C GLU A 68 4.79 -4.09 -0.98
N PHE A 69 3.54 -4.28 -0.58
CA PHE A 69 3.09 -4.17 0.79
C PHE A 69 2.35 -5.43 1.21
N LEU A 70 2.55 -5.82 2.48
CA LEU A 70 2.02 -7.08 3.02
C LEU A 70 1.28 -6.81 4.32
N ASN A 71 0.08 -7.39 4.44
CA ASN A 71 -0.73 -7.44 5.65
C ASN A 71 -0.99 -6.06 6.30
N TRP A 72 -1.25 -5.06 5.46
CA TRP A 72 -1.65 -3.73 5.93
C TRP A 72 -3.08 -3.76 6.44
N ALA A 73 -3.33 -3.19 7.61
CA ALA A 73 -4.66 -3.06 8.16
C ALA A 73 -5.36 -1.83 7.58
N GLY A 74 -6.63 -1.95 7.23
CA GLY A 74 -7.38 -0.85 6.65
C GLY A 74 -8.87 -0.95 6.90
N LYS A 75 -9.59 -0.02 6.29
CA LYS A 75 -11.05 0.03 6.31
C LYS A 75 -11.55 0.32 4.89
N ILE A 76 -12.54 -0.43 4.44
CA ILE A 76 -13.19 -0.20 3.14
C ILE A 76 -13.86 1.17 3.17
N GLU A 77 -13.46 2.05 2.26
CA GLU A 77 -14.11 3.34 2.04
C GLU A 77 -15.17 3.26 0.95
N GLU A 78 -14.92 2.43 -0.06
CA GLU A 78 -15.77 2.28 -1.23
C GLU A 78 -15.48 0.98 -1.99
N ILE A 79 -16.53 0.33 -2.48
CA ILE A 79 -16.52 -0.81 -3.41
C ILE A 79 -17.66 -0.57 -4.39
N ASP A 80 -17.41 -0.74 -5.68
CA ASP A 80 -18.47 -0.73 -6.69
C ASP A 80 -18.03 -1.51 -7.93
N SER A 81 -19.01 -1.77 -8.80
CA SER A 81 -18.80 -2.28 -10.14
C SER A 81 -18.15 -1.24 -11.06
N VAL A 82 -17.33 -1.71 -12.00
CA VAL A 82 -16.82 -0.95 -13.13
C VAL A 82 -17.10 -1.76 -14.40
N GLY A 83 -18.01 -1.27 -15.23
CA GLY A 83 -18.52 -2.05 -16.35
C GLY A 83 -19.23 -3.32 -15.87
N ASP A 84 -19.21 -4.35 -16.72
CA ASP A 84 -19.86 -5.64 -16.44
C ASP A 84 -18.91 -6.68 -15.83
N GLU A 85 -17.59 -6.45 -15.89
CA GLU A 85 -16.57 -7.49 -15.61
C GLU A 85 -15.65 -7.16 -14.43
N TYR A 86 -15.70 -5.94 -13.89
CA TYR A 86 -14.73 -5.49 -12.90
C TYR A 86 -15.36 -4.88 -11.65
N ALA A 87 -14.60 -4.90 -10.56
CA ALA A 87 -14.84 -4.09 -9.38
C ALA A 87 -13.70 -3.11 -9.15
N TYR A 88 -14.03 -1.94 -8.59
CA TYR A 88 -13.07 -1.05 -7.95
C TYR A 88 -13.17 -1.15 -6.43
N VAL A 89 -12.04 -0.94 -5.76
CA VAL A 89 -11.95 -0.94 -4.30
C VAL A 89 -11.09 0.21 -3.81
N SER A 90 -11.52 0.85 -2.73
CA SER A 90 -10.84 1.94 -2.04
C SER A 90 -10.71 1.61 -0.55
N ILE A 91 -9.48 1.60 -0.03
CA ILE A 91 -9.17 1.23 1.36
C ILE A 91 -8.42 2.37 2.04
N SER A 92 -8.97 2.87 3.15
CA SER A 92 -8.24 3.74 4.06
C SER A 92 -7.25 2.92 4.88
N VAL A 93 -5.95 3.18 4.72
CA VAL A 93 -4.86 2.49 5.44
C VAL A 93 -4.18 3.36 6.49
N CYS A 94 -4.42 4.67 6.43
CA CYS A 94 -4.05 5.63 7.46
C CYS A 94 -5.13 6.71 7.53
N LYS A 95 -5.08 7.57 8.56
CA LYS A 95 -5.91 8.78 8.59
C LYS A 95 -5.65 9.63 7.34
N ASN A 96 -6.68 9.79 6.52
CA ASN A 96 -6.66 10.55 5.25
C ASN A 96 -5.63 10.02 4.24
N VAL A 97 -5.34 8.71 4.22
CA VAL A 97 -4.52 8.11 3.17
C VAL A 97 -5.23 6.87 2.67
N THR A 98 -5.39 6.80 1.35
CA THR A 98 -6.14 5.75 0.67
C THR A 98 -5.23 5.02 -0.30
N ILE A 99 -5.37 3.69 -0.33
CA ILE A 99 -4.90 2.85 -1.45
C ILE A 99 -6.11 2.35 -2.21
N LYS A 100 -6.06 2.37 -3.54
CA LYS A 100 -7.22 2.07 -4.38
C LYS A 100 -6.82 1.47 -5.72
N THR A 101 -7.78 0.84 -6.39
CA THR A 101 -7.73 0.60 -7.83
C THR A 101 -8.22 1.84 -8.58
N TRP A 102 -8.11 1.84 -9.91
CA TRP A 102 -8.88 2.76 -10.72
C TRP A 102 -10.38 2.49 -10.56
N ASN A 103 -11.21 3.51 -10.82
CA ASN A 103 -12.68 3.42 -10.80
C ASN A 103 -13.28 3.49 -12.22
N ASN A 104 -12.46 3.36 -13.25
CA ASN A 104 -12.88 3.37 -14.65
C ASN A 104 -11.86 2.60 -15.50
N GLU A 105 -12.36 1.83 -16.47
CA GLU A 105 -11.52 0.99 -17.35
C GLU A 105 -10.57 1.81 -18.23
N PHE A 106 -10.98 3.00 -18.68
CA PHE A 106 -10.18 3.80 -19.60
C PHE A 106 -8.82 4.19 -18.99
N SER A 107 -8.83 4.57 -17.72
CA SER A 107 -7.61 4.91 -16.96
C SER A 107 -6.83 3.65 -16.57
N ASP A 108 -7.50 2.50 -16.42
CA ASP A 108 -6.90 1.23 -16.01
C ASP A 108 -6.21 0.45 -17.14
N MET A 109 -6.38 0.85 -18.41
CA MET A 109 -5.87 0.09 -19.57
C MET A 109 -4.37 -0.26 -19.49
N MET A 110 -3.56 0.62 -18.92
CA MET A 110 -2.13 0.39 -18.71
C MET A 110 -1.83 -0.23 -17.36
N ASP A 111 -2.51 0.22 -16.31
CA ASP A 111 -2.19 -0.13 -14.94
C ASP A 111 -2.75 -1.49 -14.56
N LYS A 112 -3.92 -1.91 -15.06
CA LYS A 112 -4.56 -3.21 -14.76
C LYS A 112 -4.67 -3.46 -13.26
N SER A 113 -5.27 -2.51 -12.56
CA SER A 113 -5.52 -2.51 -11.12
C SER A 113 -6.92 -3.02 -10.77
N LEU A 114 -7.88 -2.95 -11.69
CA LEU A 114 -9.24 -3.41 -11.48
C LEU A 114 -9.30 -4.92 -11.15
N ILE A 115 -10.28 -5.30 -10.35
CA ILE A 115 -10.45 -6.68 -9.89
C ILE A 115 -11.49 -7.36 -10.78
N HIS A 116 -11.06 -8.35 -11.54
CA HIS A 116 -11.91 -9.06 -12.50
C HIS A 116 -12.85 -10.05 -11.79
N ILE A 117 -14.08 -10.20 -12.31
CA ILE A 117 -15.15 -11.04 -11.73
C ILE A 117 -14.75 -12.50 -11.52
N ASP A 118 -13.92 -13.06 -12.40
CA ASP A 118 -13.44 -14.44 -12.32
C ASP A 118 -12.30 -14.68 -11.29
N THR A 119 -12.00 -13.70 -10.43
CA THR A 119 -10.92 -13.84 -9.42
C THR A 119 -11.47 -14.16 -8.04
N GLU A 120 -10.73 -14.95 -7.25
CA GLU A 120 -11.05 -15.19 -5.84
C GLU A 120 -11.17 -13.88 -5.04
N LEU A 121 -10.40 -12.86 -5.43
CA LEU A 121 -10.47 -11.54 -4.81
C LEU A 121 -11.85 -10.90 -5.01
N TYR A 122 -12.45 -11.03 -6.20
CA TYR A 122 -13.79 -10.52 -6.47
C TYR A 122 -14.84 -11.21 -5.61
N GLU A 123 -14.76 -12.54 -5.45
CA GLU A 123 -15.68 -13.29 -4.58
C GLU A 123 -15.65 -12.77 -3.14
N ILE A 124 -14.46 -12.46 -2.60
CA ILE A 124 -14.32 -11.88 -1.26
C ILE A 124 -14.99 -10.50 -1.17
N LEU A 125 -14.94 -9.68 -2.22
CA LEU A 125 -15.55 -8.35 -2.21
C LEU A 125 -17.08 -8.39 -2.11
N LEU A 126 -17.72 -9.48 -2.53
CA LEU A 126 -19.18 -9.62 -2.48
C LEU A 126 -19.74 -9.57 -1.05
N ASP A 127 -18.93 -9.97 -0.07
CA ASP A 127 -19.29 -9.98 1.35
C ASP A 127 -18.77 -8.74 2.09
N LEU A 128 -18.09 -7.82 1.40
CA LEU A 128 -17.53 -6.60 1.97
C LEU A 128 -18.33 -5.38 1.54
N GLU A 129 -18.42 -4.43 2.46
CA GLU A 129 -19.09 -3.16 2.29
C GLU A 129 -18.28 -2.02 2.93
N LYS A 130 -18.66 -0.80 2.59
CA LYS A 130 -18.12 0.39 3.22
C LYS A 130 -18.17 0.27 4.73
N GLY A 131 -17.00 0.36 5.35
CA GLY A 131 -16.85 0.34 6.78
C GLY A 131 -16.27 -0.94 7.36
N ASN A 132 -16.19 -2.04 6.61
CA ASN A 132 -15.52 -3.24 7.11
C ASN A 132 -14.02 -2.99 7.31
N SER A 133 -13.49 -3.54 8.41
CA SER A 133 -12.06 -3.64 8.62
C SER A 133 -11.49 -4.78 7.79
N VAL A 134 -10.30 -4.56 7.22
CA VAL A 134 -9.66 -5.53 6.34
C VAL A 134 -8.16 -5.61 6.60
N ILE A 135 -7.57 -6.76 6.30
CA ILE A 135 -6.13 -6.92 6.11
C ILE A 135 -5.87 -7.10 4.62
N THR A 136 -4.94 -6.33 4.06
CA THR A 136 -4.69 -6.32 2.61
C THR A 136 -3.21 -6.36 2.27
N SER A 137 -2.91 -6.95 1.12
CA SER A 137 -1.57 -7.01 0.51
C SER A 137 -1.68 -6.68 -0.98
N GLY A 138 -0.57 -6.22 -1.56
CA GLY A 138 -0.54 -5.84 -2.96
C GLY A 138 0.75 -5.15 -3.36
N SER A 139 0.72 -4.46 -4.49
CA SER A 139 1.82 -3.64 -4.95
C SER A 139 1.35 -2.25 -5.39
N PHE A 140 2.15 -1.24 -5.09
CA PHE A 140 1.98 0.12 -5.61
C PHE A 140 2.33 0.17 -7.09
N THR A 141 1.54 0.92 -7.87
CA THR A 141 1.90 1.23 -9.25
C THR A 141 3.05 2.25 -9.28
N GLU A 142 4.04 2.02 -10.14
CA GLU A 142 5.23 2.87 -10.23
C GLU A 142 4.92 4.25 -10.82
N SER A 143 5.67 5.28 -10.38
CA SER A 143 5.54 6.64 -10.91
C SER A 143 6.86 7.41 -10.91
N ASP A 144 7.21 7.95 -12.07
CA ASP A 144 8.33 8.87 -12.21
C ASP A 144 8.10 10.20 -11.49
N SER A 145 6.85 10.62 -11.24
CA SER A 145 6.57 11.88 -10.57
C SER A 145 6.55 11.75 -9.05
N ASP A 146 6.00 10.65 -8.53
CA ASP A 146 5.64 10.49 -7.11
C ASP A 146 6.20 9.22 -6.45
N TYR A 147 6.99 8.43 -7.18
CA TYR A 147 7.50 7.08 -6.83
C TYR A 147 6.39 6.03 -6.79
N PHE A 148 5.37 6.24 -5.96
CA PHE A 148 4.09 5.54 -6.05
C PHE A 148 3.10 6.41 -6.79
N GLN A 149 2.37 5.86 -7.75
CA GLN A 149 1.38 6.58 -8.53
C GLN A 149 0.27 7.13 -7.62
N GLU A 150 0.20 8.45 -7.57
CA GLU A 150 -0.73 9.20 -6.74
C GLU A 150 -1.72 9.93 -7.64
N THR A 151 -3.02 9.77 -7.37
CA THR A 151 -4.09 10.05 -8.33
C THR A 151 -4.95 11.28 -7.97
N SER A 152 -4.62 11.99 -6.88
CA SER A 152 -5.32 13.22 -6.50
C SER A 152 -5.23 14.31 -7.57
N ILE A 153 -6.34 15.04 -7.73
CA ILE A 153 -6.49 16.09 -8.75
C ILE A 153 -5.60 17.33 -8.47
N THR A 154 -5.38 17.67 -7.20
CA THR A 154 -4.66 18.92 -6.82
C THR A 154 -3.40 18.64 -6.01
N ASN A 155 -2.40 19.51 -6.11
CA ASN A 155 -1.19 19.44 -5.26
C ASN A 155 -1.51 19.45 -3.76
N LYS A 156 -2.58 20.17 -3.36
CA LYS A 156 -3.04 20.21 -1.98
C LYS A 156 -3.71 18.88 -1.59
N GLY A 157 -4.59 18.34 -2.42
CA GLY A 157 -5.22 17.03 -2.25
C GLY A 157 -4.17 15.94 -2.12
N SER A 158 -3.22 15.90 -3.05
CA SER A 158 -2.08 14.97 -3.10
C SER A 158 -1.30 14.91 -1.78
N LEU A 159 -1.24 15.99 -1.00
CA LEU A 159 -0.56 16.00 0.31
C LEU A 159 -1.51 15.81 1.50
N SER A 160 -2.77 16.20 1.38
CA SER A 160 -3.72 16.21 2.50
C SER A 160 -4.52 14.92 2.61
N GLU A 161 -4.93 14.37 1.47
CA GLU A 161 -5.74 13.18 1.27
C GLU A 161 -5.21 12.38 0.05
N PRO A 162 -3.93 11.92 0.08
CA PRO A 162 -3.37 11.18 -1.04
C PRO A 162 -4.13 9.88 -1.35
N GLU A 163 -4.25 9.60 -2.64
CA GLU A 163 -4.87 8.40 -3.20
C GLU A 163 -3.84 7.64 -4.04
N TYR A 164 -3.30 6.56 -3.49
CA TYR A 164 -2.27 5.74 -4.13
C TYR A 164 -2.90 4.61 -4.93
N LEU A 165 -2.50 4.48 -6.20
CA LEU A 165 -2.93 3.38 -7.06
C LEU A 165 -2.15 2.11 -6.72
N VAL A 166 -2.88 1.01 -6.52
CA VAL A 166 -2.32 -0.30 -6.17
C VAL A 166 -2.99 -1.43 -6.96
N LYS A 167 -2.27 -2.55 -7.07
CA LYS A 167 -2.83 -3.85 -7.43
C LYS A 167 -2.94 -4.69 -6.17
N PHE A 168 -4.17 -5.05 -5.80
CA PHE A 168 -4.39 -5.93 -4.66
C PHE A 168 -4.07 -7.38 -5.02
N SER A 169 -3.27 -8.02 -4.18
CA SER A 169 -3.02 -9.47 -4.24
C SER A 169 -3.81 -10.23 -3.18
N ASN A 170 -4.23 -9.55 -2.11
CA ASN A 170 -5.09 -10.10 -1.07
C ASN A 170 -5.92 -9.00 -0.41
N ILE A 171 -7.19 -9.29 -0.14
CA ILE A 171 -8.07 -8.52 0.74
C ILE A 171 -8.80 -9.56 1.57
N GLN A 172 -8.78 -9.41 2.89
CA GLN A 172 -9.49 -10.30 3.81
C GLN A 172 -10.26 -9.47 4.83
N GLY A 173 -11.51 -9.83 5.07
CA GLY A 173 -12.30 -9.29 6.19
C GLY A 173 -11.61 -9.58 7.53
N GLY A 174 -11.52 -8.55 8.38
CA GLY A 174 -10.98 -8.63 9.74
C GLY A 174 -11.96 -9.13 10.78
#